data_AF-A0A917NFW0-F1
#
_entry.id   AF-A0A917NFW0-F1
#
_cell.length_a   1.000
_cell.length_b   1.000
_cell.length_c   1.000
_cell.angle_alpha   90.00
_cell.angle_beta   90.00
_cell.angle_gamma   90.00
#
_symmetry.space_group_name_H-M   'P 1'
#
loop_
_entity.id
_entity.type
_entity.pdbx_description
1 polymer ?
#
loop_
_entity_poly.entity_id
_entity_poly.type
_entity_poly.pdbx_seq_one_letter_code
_entity_poly.pdbx_strand_id
1 'polypeptide(L)'
;MRAALVAVAVLAVVTAVACDGEGNRAGLVVEGTPPATPYSGPLDVPTKFLDENTPAALRTESGAAGRALECDGEIYQGSGPDGWSERDGGGSPEEGLNLYFDMFEPGLPERGYRVEREEADRVLYSYDVGGRTKVAVVVAKDQKGRPGWGPETSASCDPAELPASFTDSQGWYEIWTDRAGRRAPVAEISSYPGAEHCDWQQAHFLHLGRGEDERSYARDPDGVLDADTMLTAPYDGDVRMPADAHDTGFRYRNWQLWLTDDSSTAYVRTPDGVEAWPRVRQGTGCR
;
A
#
# COMPACT_ATOMS: atom_id res chain seq x y z
N MET A 1 40.82 53.76 -41.64
CA MET A 1 39.67 52.84 -41.48
C MET A 1 40.15 51.69 -40.60
N ARG A 2 39.73 51.65 -39.33
CA ARG A 2 40.15 50.66 -38.33
C ARG A 2 39.16 49.50 -38.35
N ALA A 3 39.62 48.29 -38.64
CA ALA A 3 38.84 47.07 -38.51
C ALA A 3 39.04 46.52 -37.09
N ALA A 4 37.95 46.43 -36.32
CA ALA A 4 37.93 45.81 -35.00
C ALA A 4 37.50 44.34 -35.15
N LEU A 5 38.34 43.44 -34.67
CA LEU A 5 38.02 42.02 -34.48
C LEU A 5 37.21 41.88 -33.19
N VAL A 6 35.98 41.38 -33.30
CA VAL A 6 35.15 41.00 -32.15
C VAL A 6 35.40 39.51 -31.88
N ALA A 7 36.04 39.22 -30.76
CA ALA A 7 36.19 37.86 -30.24
C ALA A 7 34.93 37.49 -29.45
N VAL A 8 34.19 36.49 -29.93
CA VAL A 8 33.05 35.91 -29.21
C VAL A 8 33.59 34.83 -28.27
N ALA A 9 33.56 35.08 -26.97
CA ALA A 9 33.85 34.09 -25.95
C ALA A 9 32.64 33.16 -25.81
N VAL A 10 32.79 31.92 -26.26
CA VAL A 10 31.82 30.83 -26.02
C VAL A 10 32.05 30.34 -24.59
N LEU A 11 31.15 30.73 -23.68
CA LEU A 11 31.06 30.11 -22.35
C LEU A 11 30.56 28.67 -22.52
N ALA A 12 31.46 27.71 -22.38
CA ALA A 12 31.09 26.32 -22.19
C ALA A 12 30.42 26.18 -20.81
N VAL A 13 29.11 26.00 -20.81
CA VAL A 13 28.36 25.56 -19.63
C VAL A 13 28.77 24.12 -19.37
N VAL A 14 29.59 23.91 -18.35
CA VAL A 14 29.91 22.58 -17.83
C VAL A 14 28.67 22.14 -17.04
N THR A 15 27.83 21.32 -17.64
CA THR A 15 26.81 20.56 -16.90
C THR A 15 27.56 19.56 -16.03
N ALA A 16 27.62 19.85 -14.72
CA ALA A 16 28.05 18.88 -13.73
C ALA A 16 27.05 17.72 -13.78
N VAL A 17 27.50 16.58 -14.32
CA VAL A 17 26.82 15.31 -14.14
C VAL A 17 27.05 14.98 -12.66
N ALA A 18 26.03 15.16 -11.83
CA ALA A 18 26.06 14.67 -10.47
C ALA A 18 26.32 13.16 -10.55
N CYS A 19 27.36 12.71 -9.86
CA CYS A 19 27.60 11.29 -9.68
C CYS A 19 26.43 10.75 -8.86
N ASP A 20 25.46 10.13 -9.52
CA ASP A 20 24.48 9.28 -8.85
C ASP A 20 25.28 8.22 -8.08
N GLY A 21 25.17 8.25 -6.75
CA GLY A 21 25.77 7.24 -5.89
C GLY A 21 25.25 5.87 -6.31
N GLU A 22 26.16 4.92 -6.56
CA GLU A 22 25.84 3.51 -6.72
C GLU A 22 25.08 3.04 -5.47
N GLY A 23 23.75 3.01 -5.53
CA GLY A 23 22.91 2.58 -4.41
C GLY A 23 21.51 3.18 -4.38
N ASN A 24 21.30 4.40 -4.90
CA ASN A 24 20.00 5.06 -4.82
C ASN A 24 19.10 4.76 -6.02
N ARG A 25 17.83 4.44 -5.75
CA ARG A 25 16.78 4.33 -6.77
C ARG A 25 16.60 5.69 -7.47
N ALA A 26 16.82 5.74 -8.79
CA ALA A 26 16.62 6.97 -9.57
C ALA A 26 15.18 7.53 -9.43
N GLY A 27 15.03 8.79 -9.04
CA GLY A 27 13.70 9.40 -8.84
C GLY A 27 12.94 8.84 -7.62
N LEU A 28 13.65 8.23 -6.66
CA LEU A 28 13.12 7.93 -5.33
C LEU A 28 12.50 9.20 -4.73
N VAL A 29 13.29 10.27 -4.69
CA VAL A 29 12.89 11.61 -4.28
C VAL A 29 12.84 12.52 -5.50
N VAL A 30 11.81 13.36 -5.58
CA VAL A 30 11.61 14.37 -6.62
C VAL A 30 11.55 15.76 -6.01
N GLU A 31 12.05 16.75 -6.74
CA GLU A 31 11.85 18.15 -6.39
C GLU A 31 10.38 18.54 -6.59
N GLY A 32 9.83 19.33 -5.67
CA GLY A 32 8.45 19.77 -5.78
C GLY A 32 7.98 20.66 -4.64
N THR A 33 6.80 21.25 -4.81
CA THR A 33 6.12 21.97 -3.73
C THR A 33 5.58 20.96 -2.72
N PRO A 34 5.67 21.23 -1.40
CA PRO A 34 5.04 20.42 -0.35
C PRO A 34 3.53 20.18 -0.58
N PRO A 35 2.89 19.23 0.14
CA PRO A 35 1.44 19.05 0.11
C PRO A 35 0.70 20.34 0.48
N ALA A 36 -0.61 20.39 0.21
CA ALA A 36 -1.43 21.57 0.49
C ALA A 36 -1.43 21.94 1.98
N THR A 37 -1.27 20.95 2.84
CA THR A 37 -1.25 21.07 4.30
C THR A 37 -0.09 20.26 4.90
N PRO A 38 1.16 20.74 4.77
CA PRO A 38 2.32 20.01 5.27
C PRO A 38 2.25 19.81 6.78
N TYR A 39 2.75 18.67 7.24
CA TYR A 39 2.82 18.32 8.64
C TYR A 39 3.64 19.34 9.43
N SER A 40 3.00 19.99 10.41
CA SER A 40 3.61 21.04 11.21
C SER A 40 4.13 20.59 12.58
N GLY A 41 3.91 19.34 12.97
CA GLY A 41 4.33 18.81 14.28
C GLY A 41 5.80 18.36 14.32
N PRO A 42 6.31 17.93 15.49
CA PRO A 42 7.68 17.42 15.63
C PRO A 42 7.87 16.09 14.90
N LEU A 43 9.07 15.83 14.37
CA LEU A 43 9.38 14.53 13.75
C LEU A 43 9.71 13.45 14.78
N ASP A 44 10.21 13.84 15.96
CA ASP A 44 10.37 12.94 17.11
C ASP A 44 9.04 12.80 17.87
N VAL A 45 8.33 11.71 17.61
CA VAL A 45 7.10 11.36 18.32
C VAL A 45 7.29 9.98 18.94
N PRO A 46 7.16 9.84 20.27
CA PRO A 46 7.28 8.54 20.92
C PRO A 46 6.31 7.52 20.32
N THR A 47 6.86 6.37 19.93
CA THR A 47 6.09 5.23 19.45
C THR A 47 5.95 4.19 20.55
N LYS A 48 4.92 3.36 20.44
CA LYS A 48 4.74 2.19 21.30
C LYS A 48 4.14 1.08 20.47
N PHE A 49 4.85 -0.06 20.40
CA PHE A 49 4.31 -1.28 19.84
C PHE A 49 3.11 -1.76 20.66
N LEU A 50 2.04 -2.09 19.96
CA LEU A 50 0.78 -2.58 20.48
C LEU A 50 0.45 -3.86 19.72
N ASP A 51 0.11 -4.92 20.44
CA ASP A 51 -0.26 -6.21 19.85
C ASP A 51 -1.72 -6.19 19.35
N GLU A 52 -2.06 -5.15 18.58
CA GLU A 52 -3.41 -4.84 18.09
C GLU A 52 -3.32 -4.14 16.72
N ASN A 53 -4.03 -4.64 15.71
CA ASN A 53 -4.04 -4.05 14.36
C ASN A 53 -5.21 -3.07 14.15
N THR A 54 -5.45 -2.19 15.13
CA THR A 54 -6.51 -1.17 15.02
C THR A 54 -5.98 0.14 14.44
N PRO A 55 -6.81 0.97 13.77
CA PRO A 55 -6.37 2.29 13.31
C PRO A 55 -5.76 3.18 14.41
N ALA A 56 -6.25 3.05 15.65
CA ALA A 56 -5.69 3.78 16.79
C ALA A 56 -4.30 3.27 17.19
N ALA A 57 -4.11 1.95 17.16
CA ALA A 57 -2.82 1.32 17.42
C ALA A 57 -1.79 1.70 16.35
N LEU A 58 -2.14 1.55 15.07
CA LEU A 58 -1.28 1.90 13.93
C LEU A 58 -0.82 3.38 13.99
N ARG A 59 -1.71 4.32 14.35
CA ARG A 59 -1.34 5.73 14.55
C ARG A 59 -0.37 5.95 15.71
N THR A 60 -0.47 5.13 16.76
CA THR A 60 0.42 5.22 17.93
C THR A 60 1.81 4.67 17.60
N GLU A 61 1.87 3.60 16.81
CA GLU A 61 3.12 2.96 16.39
C GLU A 61 3.90 3.77 15.36
N SER A 62 3.20 4.46 14.47
CA SER A 62 3.79 5.20 13.35
C SER A 62 4.20 6.64 13.66
N GLY A 63 4.16 7.07 14.92
CA GLY A 63 4.76 8.33 15.38
C GLY A 63 4.35 9.56 14.56
N ALA A 64 5.34 10.25 13.99
CA ALA A 64 5.11 11.42 13.14
C ALA A 64 4.60 11.04 11.75
N ALA A 65 5.04 9.90 11.17
CA ALA A 65 4.57 9.43 9.88
C ALA A 65 3.03 9.23 9.87
N GLY A 66 2.48 8.56 10.89
CA GLY A 66 1.03 8.36 11.00
C GLY A 66 0.23 9.64 11.20
N ARG A 67 0.85 10.68 11.80
CA ARG A 67 0.21 11.99 12.00
C ARG A 67 0.29 12.90 10.78
N ALA A 68 1.23 12.64 9.87
CA ALA A 68 1.37 13.35 8.60
C ALA A 68 0.38 12.87 7.53
N LEU A 69 -0.22 11.68 7.70
CA LEU A 69 -1.18 11.15 6.74
C LEU A 69 -2.44 12.00 6.62
N GLU A 70 -2.87 12.20 5.38
CA GLU A 70 -4.10 12.87 5.00
C GLU A 70 -5.03 11.89 4.25
N CYS A 71 -5.34 10.77 4.89
CA CYS A 71 -6.21 9.74 4.31
C CYS A 71 -7.66 10.21 4.12
N ASP A 72 -8.36 9.59 3.18
CA ASP A 72 -9.81 9.72 3.02
C ASP A 72 -10.52 8.83 4.03
N GLY A 73 -9.96 7.64 4.28
CA GLY A 73 -10.38 6.71 5.32
C GLY A 73 -9.47 6.69 6.55
N GLU A 74 -9.48 5.57 7.26
CA GLU A 74 -8.55 5.29 8.36
C GLU A 74 -7.15 4.94 7.84
N ILE A 75 -6.13 5.07 8.70
CA ILE A 75 -4.78 4.54 8.42
C ILE A 75 -4.87 3.04 8.08
N TYR A 76 -4.11 2.61 7.08
CA TYR A 76 -4.09 1.22 6.62
C TYR A 76 -2.91 0.45 7.20
N GLN A 77 -1.71 1.03 7.12
CA GLN A 77 -0.51 0.49 7.74
C GLN A 77 0.24 1.56 8.50
N GLY A 78 0.95 1.15 9.54
CA GLY A 78 1.81 1.99 10.35
C GLY A 78 2.87 1.14 11.03
N SER A 79 4.11 1.62 11.08
CA SER A 79 5.19 0.94 11.77
C SER A 79 6.11 1.91 12.50
N GLY A 80 6.65 1.41 13.61
CA GLY A 80 7.64 2.09 14.44
C GLY A 80 9.09 1.74 14.07
N PRO A 81 10.06 2.17 14.90
CA PRO A 81 11.48 2.04 14.62
C PRO A 81 11.98 0.62 14.87
N ASP A 82 11.88 -0.24 13.87
CA ASP A 82 12.39 -1.61 13.92
C ASP A 82 13.23 -1.97 12.69
N GLY A 83 13.87 -3.12 12.69
CA GLY A 83 14.32 -3.81 11.48
C GLY A 83 15.79 -3.67 11.10
N TRP A 84 16.45 -2.51 11.35
CA TRP A 84 17.81 -2.26 10.84
C TRP A 84 18.91 -2.23 11.91
N SER A 85 20.14 -2.58 11.52
CA SER A 85 21.28 -2.83 12.38
C SER A 85 22.42 -1.82 12.17
N GLU A 86 23.48 -1.92 12.97
CA GLU A 86 24.63 -1.01 12.92
C GLU A 86 25.33 -0.91 11.56
N ARG A 87 25.13 -1.87 10.67
CA ARG A 87 25.80 -1.93 9.36
C ARG A 87 24.92 -1.48 8.20
N ASP A 88 23.65 -1.21 8.46
CA ASP A 88 22.66 -0.98 7.39
C ASP A 88 22.47 0.51 7.10
N GLY A 89 22.85 1.39 8.03
CA GLY A 89 22.62 2.83 7.92
C GLY A 89 23.28 3.47 6.70
N GLY A 90 22.52 4.30 6.00
CA GLY A 90 22.99 5.10 4.87
C GLY A 90 23.80 6.33 5.28
N GLY A 91 24.58 6.87 4.34
CA GLY A 91 25.32 8.13 4.48
C GLY A 91 24.43 9.38 4.35
N SER A 92 23.22 9.25 3.82
CA SER A 92 22.29 10.35 3.56
C SER A 92 20.83 10.00 3.91
N PRO A 93 19.96 11.00 4.15
CA PRO A 93 18.53 10.75 4.37
C PRO A 93 17.87 9.96 3.24
N GLU A 94 18.27 10.19 1.99
CA GLU A 94 17.73 9.47 0.82
C GLU A 94 18.14 8.01 0.81
N GLU A 95 19.39 7.69 1.19
CA GLU A 95 19.83 6.31 1.39
C GLU A 95 19.05 5.65 2.53
N GLY A 96 18.71 6.39 3.59
CA GLY A 96 17.82 5.89 4.64
C GLY A 96 16.40 5.57 4.16
N LEU A 97 15.87 6.35 3.21
CA LEU A 97 14.59 6.06 2.56
C LEU A 97 14.72 4.88 1.61
N ASN A 98 15.83 4.76 0.89
CA ASN A 98 16.10 3.62 0.02
C ASN A 98 16.14 2.32 0.83
N LEU A 99 16.78 2.35 2.01
CA LEU A 99 16.85 1.24 2.95
C LEU A 99 15.46 0.77 3.41
N TYR A 100 14.51 1.69 3.60
CA TYR A 100 13.12 1.33 3.94
C TYR A 100 12.51 0.38 2.89
N PHE A 101 12.66 0.68 1.60
CA PHE A 101 12.13 -0.17 0.54
C PHE A 101 12.87 -1.50 0.44
N ASP A 102 14.19 -1.50 0.60
CA ASP A 102 15.02 -2.72 0.54
C ASP A 102 14.73 -3.69 1.68
N MET A 103 14.38 -3.17 2.87
CA MET A 103 14.22 -3.99 4.06
C MET A 103 12.79 -4.46 4.30
N PHE A 104 11.81 -3.60 4.02
CA PHE A 104 10.43 -3.87 4.42
C PHE A 104 9.52 -4.28 3.26
N GLU A 105 9.93 -4.08 2.01
CA GLU A 105 9.14 -4.40 0.80
C GLU A 105 7.65 -4.04 0.96
N PRO A 106 7.31 -2.78 1.30
CA PRO A 106 6.00 -2.43 1.85
C PRO A 106 4.84 -2.51 0.84
N GLY A 107 5.10 -2.89 -0.42
CA GLY A 107 4.11 -2.86 -1.50
C GLY A 107 3.65 -1.43 -1.86
N LEU A 108 4.47 -0.41 -1.58
CA LEU A 108 4.16 1.00 -1.86
C LEU A 108 4.93 1.50 -3.09
N PRO A 109 4.52 2.62 -3.72
CA PRO A 109 5.30 3.22 -4.79
C PRO A 109 6.74 3.44 -4.31
N GLU A 110 7.75 3.02 -5.07
CA GLU A 110 9.17 3.17 -4.65
C GLU A 110 9.81 4.48 -5.14
N ARG A 111 9.04 5.36 -5.78
CA ARG A 111 9.51 6.57 -6.47
C ARG A 111 8.49 7.69 -6.37
N GLY A 112 8.95 8.92 -6.48
CA GLY A 112 8.09 10.11 -6.46
C GLY A 112 7.82 10.65 -5.06
N TYR A 113 8.65 10.30 -4.07
CA TYR A 113 8.58 10.93 -2.75
C TYR A 113 9.13 12.34 -2.80
N ARG A 114 8.77 13.16 -1.82
CA ARG A 114 9.36 14.49 -1.62
C ARG A 114 9.71 14.68 -0.16
N VAL A 115 10.69 15.56 0.08
CA VAL A 115 10.94 16.08 1.43
C VAL A 115 9.78 17.00 1.80
N GLU A 116 8.96 16.56 2.75
CA GLU A 116 7.87 17.38 3.29
C GLU A 116 8.36 18.28 4.41
N ARG A 117 9.25 17.75 5.24
CA ARG A 117 9.81 18.43 6.39
C ARG A 117 11.18 17.88 6.74
N GLU A 118 12.05 18.76 7.20
CA GLU A 118 13.39 18.44 7.66
C GLU A 118 13.64 19.08 9.03
N GLU A 119 14.21 18.28 9.93
CA GLU A 119 14.77 18.69 11.20
C GLU A 119 16.26 18.28 11.23
N ALA A 120 17.01 18.64 12.27
CA ALA A 120 18.46 18.49 12.26
C ALA A 120 18.95 17.02 12.10
N ASP A 121 18.17 16.07 12.61
CA ASP A 121 18.48 14.65 12.64
C ASP A 121 17.39 13.78 12.00
N ARG A 122 16.36 14.39 11.38
CA ARG A 122 15.21 13.67 10.84
C ARG A 122 14.68 14.31 9.56
N VAL A 123 14.21 13.49 8.64
CA VAL A 123 13.54 13.93 7.42
C VAL A 123 12.24 13.15 7.26
N LEU A 124 11.13 13.87 7.05
CA LEU A 124 9.86 13.30 6.64
C LEU A 124 9.76 13.35 5.12
N TYR A 125 9.65 12.16 4.54
CA TYR A 125 9.30 11.98 3.14
C TYR A 125 7.81 11.69 3.01
N SER A 126 7.17 12.31 2.02
CA SER A 126 5.79 12.00 1.64
C SER A 126 5.66 11.57 0.19
N TYR A 127 4.74 10.65 -0.04
CA TYR A 127 4.19 10.35 -1.36
C TYR A 127 2.75 10.84 -1.41
N ASP A 128 2.43 11.58 -2.47
CA ASP A 128 1.23 12.39 -2.49
C ASP A 128 0.34 12.11 -3.66
N VAL A 129 -0.96 12.08 -3.38
CA VAL A 129 -2.00 11.88 -4.38
C VAL A 129 -2.98 13.03 -4.27
N GLY A 130 -3.13 13.79 -5.35
CA GLY A 130 -4.00 14.97 -5.35
C GLY A 130 -3.55 16.06 -4.36
N GLY A 131 -2.26 16.14 -4.04
CA GLY A 131 -1.70 17.14 -3.12
C GLY A 131 -1.89 16.81 -1.63
N ARG A 132 -2.27 15.57 -1.30
CA ARG A 132 -2.44 15.07 0.06
C ARG A 132 -1.48 13.91 0.34
N THR A 133 -0.89 13.89 1.53
CA THR A 133 0.07 12.87 1.94
C THR A 133 -0.63 11.52 2.12
N LYS A 134 -0.31 10.54 1.26
CA LYS A 134 -0.88 9.18 1.31
C LYS A 134 0.09 8.13 1.83
N VAL A 135 1.39 8.38 1.72
CA VAL A 135 2.44 7.62 2.40
C VAL A 135 3.38 8.59 3.08
N ALA A 136 3.80 8.27 4.29
CA ALA A 136 4.75 9.04 5.06
C ALA A 136 5.86 8.12 5.58
N VAL A 137 7.12 8.53 5.43
CA VAL A 137 8.28 7.82 5.98
C VAL A 137 9.19 8.84 6.65
N VAL A 138 9.43 8.67 7.94
CA VAL A 138 10.44 9.44 8.67
C VAL A 138 11.72 8.62 8.70
N VAL A 139 12.80 9.21 8.21
CA VAL A 139 14.15 8.70 8.43
C VAL A 139 14.83 9.52 9.52
N ALA A 140 15.64 8.85 10.34
CA ALA A 140 16.38 9.49 11.41
C ALA A 140 17.86 9.13 11.35
N LYS A 141 18.70 10.06 11.78
CA LYS A 141 20.15 9.93 11.84
C LYS A 141 20.59 9.40 13.21
N ASP A 142 21.54 8.46 13.19
CA ASP A 142 22.29 8.00 14.35
C ASP A 142 21.39 7.53 15.51
N GLN A 143 20.44 6.64 15.20
CA GLN A 143 19.59 5.99 16.19
C GLN A 143 20.41 5.08 17.12
N LYS A 144 19.89 4.79 18.32
CA LYS A 144 20.59 3.97 19.31
C LYS A 144 20.93 2.57 18.77
N GLY A 145 22.23 2.26 18.66
CA GLY A 145 22.72 0.99 18.11
C GLY A 145 22.52 0.87 16.59
N ARG A 146 22.33 2.01 15.92
CA ARG A 146 21.97 2.16 14.51
C ARG A 146 22.58 3.46 13.94
N PRO A 147 23.92 3.57 13.85
CA PRO A 147 24.60 4.72 13.22
C PRO A 147 24.20 4.89 11.75
N GLY A 148 24.23 6.13 11.26
CA GLY A 148 23.84 6.48 9.90
C GLY A 148 22.35 6.85 9.78
N TRP A 149 21.89 7.04 8.55
CA TRP A 149 20.50 7.35 8.23
C TRP A 149 19.71 6.08 7.96
N GLY A 150 18.54 5.95 8.58
CA GLY A 150 17.65 4.82 8.32
C GLY A 150 16.21 5.12 8.71
N PRO A 151 15.27 4.22 8.36
CA PRO A 151 13.87 4.39 8.69
C PRO A 151 13.67 4.42 10.21
N GLU A 152 12.78 5.31 10.65
CA GLU A 152 12.35 5.42 12.04
C GLU A 152 10.85 5.13 12.17
N THR A 153 10.00 5.78 11.37
CA THR A 153 8.56 5.48 11.35
C THR A 153 8.04 5.52 9.94
N SER A 154 7.01 4.71 9.65
CA SER A 154 6.31 4.76 8.37
C SER A 154 4.82 4.59 8.54
N ALA A 155 4.04 5.10 7.60
CA ALA A 155 2.60 4.95 7.56
C ALA A 155 2.06 5.09 6.14
N SER A 156 0.94 4.43 5.85
CA SER A 156 0.23 4.56 4.58
C SER A 156 -1.30 4.57 4.76
N CYS A 157 -1.95 5.31 3.88
CA CYS A 157 -3.40 5.23 3.66
C CYS A 157 -3.78 3.95 2.91
N ASP A 158 -5.07 3.69 2.79
CA ASP A 158 -5.58 2.51 2.07
C ASP A 158 -5.05 2.46 0.63
N PRO A 159 -4.63 1.30 0.11
CA PRO A 159 -4.17 1.16 -1.27
C PRO A 159 -5.16 1.71 -2.31
N ALA A 160 -6.47 1.71 -2.02
CA ALA A 160 -7.49 2.34 -2.87
C ALA A 160 -7.31 3.86 -3.06
N GLU A 161 -6.57 4.53 -2.18
CA GLU A 161 -6.25 5.95 -2.23
C GLU A 161 -4.97 6.26 -3.03
N LEU A 162 -4.16 5.25 -3.37
CA LEU A 162 -2.97 5.39 -4.21
C LEU A 162 -3.35 5.51 -5.70
N PRO A 163 -2.48 5.97 -6.62
CA PRO A 163 -2.83 6.08 -8.03
C PRO A 163 -3.22 4.72 -8.63
N ALA A 164 -4.30 4.67 -9.41
CA ALA A 164 -4.75 3.44 -10.07
C ALA A 164 -3.66 2.84 -10.97
N SER A 165 -2.88 3.69 -11.65
CA SER A 165 -1.72 3.25 -12.46
C SER A 165 -0.67 2.49 -11.66
N PHE A 166 -0.54 2.79 -10.36
CA PHE A 166 0.31 2.02 -9.47
C PHE A 166 -0.40 0.71 -9.09
N THR A 167 -1.55 0.78 -8.44
CA THR A 167 -2.20 -0.42 -7.87
C THR A 167 -2.55 -1.47 -8.92
N ASP A 168 -3.03 -1.05 -10.09
CA ASP A 168 -3.45 -1.96 -11.16
C ASP A 168 -2.25 -2.67 -11.81
N SER A 169 -1.04 -2.09 -11.71
CA SER A 169 0.19 -2.68 -12.25
C SER A 169 0.76 -3.80 -11.41
N GLN A 170 0.40 -3.85 -10.13
CA GLN A 170 1.06 -4.72 -9.17
C GLN A 170 0.36 -6.09 -9.02
N GLY A 171 -0.95 -6.19 -9.33
CA GLY A 171 -1.68 -7.46 -9.41
C GLY A 171 -2.00 -8.20 -8.09
N TRP A 172 -1.54 -7.69 -6.94
CA TRP A 172 -1.76 -8.26 -5.59
C TRP A 172 -3.11 -7.84 -4.98
N TYR A 173 -3.63 -6.67 -5.34
CA TYR A 173 -4.97 -6.23 -4.94
C TYR A 173 -5.88 -6.05 -6.13
N GLU A 174 -7.01 -6.74 -6.10
CA GLU A 174 -8.15 -6.43 -6.94
C GLU A 174 -9.05 -5.41 -6.22
N ILE A 175 -8.92 -4.15 -6.61
CA ILE A 175 -9.62 -3.04 -5.94
C ILE A 175 -11.02 -2.91 -6.51
N TRP A 176 -12.01 -3.23 -5.67
CA TRP A 176 -13.42 -3.11 -6.00
C TRP A 176 -13.83 -1.63 -6.05
N THR A 177 -14.94 -1.34 -6.71
CA THR A 177 -15.58 -0.03 -6.74
C THR A 177 -17.00 -0.10 -6.19
N ASP A 178 -17.52 1.01 -5.70
CA ASP A 178 -18.93 1.16 -5.35
C ASP A 178 -19.82 1.38 -6.59
N ARG A 179 -21.13 1.57 -6.36
CA ARG A 179 -22.13 1.83 -7.42
C ARG A 179 -21.85 3.12 -8.22
N ALA A 180 -21.12 4.07 -7.64
CA ALA A 180 -20.74 5.32 -8.28
C ALA A 180 -19.40 5.19 -9.04
N GLY A 181 -18.77 4.01 -9.03
CA GLY A 181 -17.47 3.77 -9.65
C GLY A 181 -16.30 4.33 -8.82
N ARG A 182 -16.52 4.69 -7.56
CA ARG A 182 -15.44 5.12 -6.65
C ARG A 182 -14.77 3.87 -6.09
N ARG A 183 -13.44 3.89 -5.97
CA ARG A 183 -12.67 2.78 -5.43
C ARG A 183 -13.05 2.56 -3.96
N ALA A 184 -13.41 1.33 -3.64
CA ALA A 184 -13.71 0.91 -2.28
C ALA A 184 -12.40 0.65 -1.53
N PRO A 185 -12.32 0.99 -0.23
CA PRO A 185 -11.16 0.67 0.59
C PRO A 185 -10.85 -0.82 0.58
N VAL A 186 -9.57 -1.18 0.37
CA VAL A 186 -9.07 -2.57 0.45
C VAL A 186 -9.33 -3.15 1.84
N ALA A 187 -9.30 -2.31 2.88
CA ALA A 187 -9.60 -2.71 4.25
C ALA A 187 -11.09 -2.98 4.55
N GLU A 188 -11.98 -2.77 3.57
CA GLU A 188 -13.39 -3.13 3.63
C GLU A 188 -13.71 -4.30 2.70
N ILE A 189 -13.13 -4.28 1.50
CA ILE A 189 -13.29 -5.35 0.51
C ILE A 189 -12.02 -5.48 -0.32
N SER A 190 -11.53 -6.71 -0.45
CA SER A 190 -10.39 -7.00 -1.32
C SER A 190 -10.51 -8.40 -1.91
N SER A 191 -9.99 -8.58 -3.11
CA SER A 191 -9.79 -9.92 -3.67
C SER A 191 -8.39 -10.10 -4.22
N TYR A 192 -7.94 -11.35 -4.28
CA TYR A 192 -6.65 -11.74 -4.81
C TYR A 192 -6.64 -13.21 -5.26
N PRO A 193 -5.80 -13.56 -6.26
CA PRO A 193 -5.58 -14.95 -6.66
C PRO A 193 -4.87 -15.73 -5.55
N GLY A 194 -5.17 -17.03 -5.43
CA GLY A 194 -4.54 -17.89 -4.43
C GLY A 194 -3.02 -17.99 -4.59
N ALA A 195 -2.35 -18.32 -3.49
CA ALA A 195 -0.90 -18.30 -3.43
C ALA A 195 -0.24 -19.39 -4.30
N GLU A 196 0.77 -19.00 -5.08
CA GLU A 196 1.50 -19.91 -5.96
C GLU A 196 2.24 -21.01 -5.21
N HIS A 197 2.80 -20.73 -4.04
CA HIS A 197 3.50 -21.73 -3.23
C HIS A 197 2.58 -22.84 -2.68
N CYS A 198 1.27 -22.71 -2.87
CA CYS A 198 0.27 -23.69 -2.49
C CYS A 198 -0.43 -24.32 -3.71
N ASP A 199 0.01 -23.99 -4.92
CA ASP A 199 -0.64 -24.35 -6.17
C ASP A 199 -2.12 -23.87 -6.26
N TRP A 200 -2.44 -22.73 -5.65
CA TRP A 200 -3.80 -22.17 -5.58
C TRP A 200 -4.08 -21.04 -6.57
N GLN A 201 -3.22 -20.82 -7.57
CA GLN A 201 -3.33 -19.68 -8.50
C GLN A 201 -4.66 -19.65 -9.29
N GLN A 202 -5.34 -20.79 -9.39
CA GLN A 202 -6.65 -20.92 -10.05
C GLN A 202 -7.84 -20.59 -9.13
N ALA A 203 -7.62 -20.58 -7.81
CA ALA A 203 -8.60 -20.12 -6.83
C ALA A 203 -8.51 -18.60 -6.66
N HIS A 204 -9.62 -18.01 -6.24
CA HIS A 204 -9.71 -16.58 -5.96
C HIS A 204 -10.30 -16.37 -4.56
N PHE A 205 -9.66 -15.53 -3.76
CA PHE A 205 -10.15 -15.20 -2.42
C PHE A 205 -10.77 -13.81 -2.41
N LEU A 206 -11.92 -13.67 -1.77
CA LEU A 206 -12.59 -12.40 -1.51
C LEU A 206 -12.70 -12.20 0.00
N HIS A 207 -12.14 -11.12 0.51
CA HIS A 207 -12.30 -10.69 1.90
C HIS A 207 -13.29 -9.54 1.96
N LEU A 208 -14.15 -9.59 2.97
CA LEU A 208 -15.18 -8.59 3.21
C LEU A 208 -15.31 -8.31 4.71
N GLY A 209 -15.32 -7.03 5.07
CA GLY A 209 -15.35 -6.57 6.46
C GLY A 209 -13.95 -6.33 7.02
N ARG A 210 -13.87 -6.13 8.35
CA ARG A 210 -12.62 -5.82 9.05
C ARG A 210 -12.61 -6.46 10.43
N GLY A 211 -11.43 -6.91 10.88
CA GLY A 211 -11.24 -7.41 12.25
C GLY A 211 -12.05 -8.67 12.52
N GLU A 212 -12.75 -8.73 13.66
CA GLU A 212 -13.55 -9.90 14.04
C GLU A 212 -14.73 -10.18 13.10
N ASP A 213 -15.19 -9.16 12.36
CA ASP A 213 -16.27 -9.27 11.38
C ASP A 213 -15.78 -9.63 9.97
N GLU A 214 -14.48 -9.80 9.77
CA GLU A 214 -13.94 -10.20 8.48
C GLU A 214 -14.44 -11.59 8.06
N ARG A 215 -14.85 -11.70 6.79
CA ARG A 215 -15.29 -12.94 6.16
C ARG A 215 -14.52 -13.11 4.87
N SER A 216 -14.00 -14.33 4.67
CA SER A 216 -13.34 -14.72 3.44
C SER A 216 -14.22 -15.69 2.67
N TYR A 217 -14.30 -15.53 1.35
CA TYR A 217 -15.00 -16.40 0.41
C TYR A 217 -14.04 -16.86 -0.67
N ALA A 218 -14.28 -18.04 -1.23
CA ALA A 218 -13.41 -18.60 -2.26
C ALA A 218 -14.19 -18.93 -3.55
N ARG A 219 -13.63 -18.49 -4.67
CA ARG A 219 -13.89 -19.02 -6.00
C ARG A 219 -12.92 -20.16 -6.26
N ASP A 220 -13.39 -21.35 -6.59
CA ASP A 220 -12.50 -22.49 -6.86
C ASP A 220 -13.03 -23.36 -8.01
N PRO A 221 -12.92 -22.88 -9.26
CA PRO A 221 -13.49 -23.58 -10.42
C PRO A 221 -12.78 -24.90 -10.74
N ASP A 222 -11.50 -25.03 -10.33
CA ASP A 222 -10.66 -26.18 -10.64
C ASP A 222 -10.50 -27.14 -9.44
N GLY A 223 -11.08 -26.81 -8.29
CA GLY A 223 -11.01 -27.65 -7.09
C GLY A 223 -9.61 -27.74 -6.49
N VAL A 224 -8.82 -26.65 -6.57
CA VAL A 224 -7.45 -26.62 -6.02
C VAL A 224 -7.43 -26.50 -4.49
N LEU A 225 -8.54 -26.10 -3.88
CA LEU A 225 -8.72 -26.06 -2.44
C LEU A 225 -9.27 -27.41 -1.94
N ASP A 226 -8.80 -27.85 -0.77
CA ASP A 226 -9.39 -29.00 -0.08
C ASP A 226 -10.77 -28.59 0.47
N ALA A 227 -11.82 -28.76 -0.34
CA ALA A 227 -13.15 -28.23 -0.06
C ALA A 227 -13.72 -28.73 1.29
N ASP A 228 -13.43 -29.98 1.67
CA ASP A 228 -13.94 -30.58 2.91
C ASP A 228 -13.35 -29.92 4.16
N THR A 229 -12.11 -29.44 4.08
CA THR A 229 -11.40 -28.84 5.21
C THR A 229 -11.30 -27.32 5.13
N MET A 230 -11.43 -26.75 3.94
CA MET A 230 -11.23 -25.32 3.70
C MET A 230 -12.52 -24.53 3.53
N LEU A 231 -13.57 -25.15 2.98
CA LEU A 231 -14.78 -24.44 2.58
C LEU A 231 -15.98 -24.88 3.42
N THR A 232 -16.90 -23.96 3.69
CA THR A 232 -18.15 -24.29 4.40
C THR A 232 -19.14 -25.06 3.53
N ALA A 233 -19.00 -24.95 2.21
CA ALA A 233 -19.75 -25.66 1.18
C ALA A 233 -18.88 -25.78 -0.09
N PRO A 234 -19.22 -26.63 -1.06
CA PRO A 234 -18.54 -26.65 -2.36
C PRO A 234 -18.74 -25.34 -3.13
N TYR A 235 -17.76 -24.98 -3.96
CA TYR A 235 -17.93 -23.94 -4.97
C TYR A 235 -18.96 -24.39 -6.03
N ASP A 236 -19.82 -23.48 -6.46
CA ASP A 236 -20.77 -23.71 -7.56
C ASP A 236 -20.71 -22.53 -8.54
N GLY A 237 -20.24 -22.81 -9.76
CA GLY A 237 -20.05 -21.80 -10.80
C GLY A 237 -21.31 -21.43 -11.59
N ASP A 238 -22.43 -22.14 -11.38
CA ASP A 238 -23.68 -21.88 -12.10
C ASP A 238 -24.90 -22.07 -11.18
N VAL A 239 -25.21 -21.01 -10.44
CA VAL A 239 -26.40 -20.97 -9.57
C VAL A 239 -27.43 -19.98 -10.09
N ARG A 240 -28.68 -20.18 -9.67
CA ARG A 240 -29.67 -19.09 -9.72
C ARG A 240 -29.45 -18.19 -8.52
N MET A 241 -29.47 -16.87 -8.75
CA MET A 241 -29.45 -15.90 -7.66
C MET A 241 -30.59 -16.19 -6.66
N PRO A 242 -30.30 -16.35 -5.36
CA PRO A 242 -31.34 -16.49 -4.34
C PRO A 242 -32.28 -15.27 -4.33
N ALA A 243 -33.55 -15.51 -3.98
CA ALA A 243 -34.56 -14.45 -4.01
C ALA A 243 -34.35 -13.39 -2.91
N ASP A 244 -33.66 -13.76 -1.83
CA ASP A 244 -33.31 -12.94 -0.67
C ASP A 244 -31.88 -12.37 -0.76
N ALA A 245 -31.12 -12.69 -1.82
CA ALA A 245 -29.82 -12.08 -2.04
C ALA A 245 -29.98 -10.60 -2.42
N HIS A 246 -29.22 -9.74 -1.76
CA HIS A 246 -29.19 -8.30 -1.99
C HIS A 246 -27.86 -7.86 -2.60
N ASP A 247 -27.95 -6.89 -3.49
CA ASP A 247 -26.79 -6.27 -4.12
C ASP A 247 -26.05 -5.38 -3.13
N THR A 248 -24.81 -5.72 -2.82
CA THR A 248 -23.99 -4.95 -1.86
C THR A 248 -23.57 -3.60 -2.44
N GLY A 249 -23.63 -3.45 -3.77
CA GLY A 249 -23.13 -2.29 -4.48
C GLY A 249 -21.65 -2.37 -4.88
N PHE A 250 -20.91 -3.38 -4.40
CA PHE A 250 -19.52 -3.59 -4.80
C PHE A 250 -19.43 -4.19 -6.20
N ARG A 251 -18.48 -3.68 -6.98
CA ARG A 251 -18.20 -4.05 -8.36
C ARG A 251 -16.72 -4.29 -8.57
N TYR A 252 -16.36 -5.31 -9.33
CA TYR A 252 -14.99 -5.50 -9.80
C TYR A 252 -15.03 -5.94 -11.25
N ARG A 253 -14.53 -5.11 -12.18
CA ARG A 253 -14.71 -5.33 -13.62
C ARG A 253 -16.19 -5.55 -13.95
N ASN A 254 -16.57 -6.75 -14.42
CA ASN A 254 -17.94 -7.13 -14.73
C ASN A 254 -18.63 -7.92 -13.60
N TRP A 255 -17.99 -8.04 -12.44
CA TRP A 255 -18.51 -8.74 -11.28
C TRP A 255 -19.32 -7.82 -10.40
N GLN A 256 -20.40 -8.36 -9.84
CA GLN A 256 -21.25 -7.69 -8.87
C GLN A 256 -21.41 -8.61 -7.68
N LEU A 257 -21.12 -8.10 -6.48
CA LEU A 257 -21.24 -8.88 -5.25
C LEU A 257 -22.65 -8.78 -4.68
N TRP A 258 -23.21 -9.92 -4.33
CA TRP A 258 -24.51 -10.08 -3.70
C TRP A 258 -24.38 -10.98 -2.47
N LEU A 259 -25.13 -10.68 -1.42
CA LEU A 259 -25.12 -11.43 -0.16
C LEU A 259 -26.54 -11.73 0.30
N THR A 260 -26.69 -12.83 1.02
CA THR A 260 -27.86 -13.10 1.88
C THR A 260 -27.61 -12.55 3.28
N ASP A 261 -28.66 -12.43 4.09
CA ASP A 261 -28.56 -11.91 5.47
C ASP A 261 -27.59 -12.72 6.35
N ASP A 262 -27.47 -14.03 6.12
CA ASP A 262 -26.52 -14.89 6.84
C ASP A 262 -25.07 -14.75 6.36
N SER A 263 -24.85 -14.15 5.18
CA SER A 263 -23.55 -13.96 4.55
C SER A 263 -22.69 -15.23 4.52
N SER A 264 -23.32 -16.41 4.45
CA SER A 264 -22.63 -17.70 4.42
C SER A 264 -21.98 -18.01 3.06
N THR A 265 -22.47 -17.36 2.01
CA THR A 265 -22.03 -17.49 0.63
C THR A 265 -22.02 -16.12 -0.03
N ALA A 266 -20.95 -15.81 -0.76
CA ALA A 266 -20.90 -14.65 -1.63
C ALA A 266 -21.41 -15.04 -3.02
N TYR A 267 -22.46 -14.37 -3.48
CA TYR A 267 -22.98 -14.58 -4.83
C TYR A 267 -22.40 -13.54 -5.76
N VAL A 268 -21.62 -13.98 -6.75
CA VAL A 268 -20.97 -13.08 -7.70
C VAL A 268 -21.67 -13.19 -9.05
N ARG A 269 -22.37 -12.12 -9.45
CA ARG A 269 -22.95 -12.03 -10.78
C ARG A 269 -21.86 -11.65 -11.78
N THR A 270 -21.69 -12.46 -12.81
CA THR A 270 -20.78 -12.24 -13.93
C THR A 270 -21.58 -12.08 -15.23
N PRO A 271 -20.95 -11.78 -16.39
CA PRO A 271 -21.63 -11.84 -17.69
C PRO A 271 -22.19 -13.21 -18.05
N ASP A 272 -21.60 -14.29 -17.53
CA ASP A 272 -21.88 -15.67 -17.92
C ASP A 272 -22.89 -16.36 -16.99
N GLY A 273 -23.14 -15.80 -15.80
CA GLY A 273 -24.07 -16.37 -14.83
C GLY A 273 -23.92 -15.79 -13.43
N VAL A 274 -24.27 -16.59 -12.43
CA VAL A 274 -24.03 -16.29 -11.02
C VAL A 274 -23.22 -17.42 -10.44
N GLU A 275 -22.12 -17.08 -9.79
CA GLU A 275 -21.30 -18.02 -9.05
C GLU A 275 -21.62 -17.92 -7.55
N ALA A 276 -21.60 -19.04 -6.85
CA ALA A 276 -21.69 -19.13 -5.39
C ALA A 276 -20.30 -19.44 -4.81
N TRP A 277 -19.73 -18.44 -4.14
CA TRP A 277 -18.43 -18.52 -3.50
C TRP A 277 -18.62 -18.87 -2.03
N PRO A 278 -18.33 -20.10 -1.60
CA PRO A 278 -18.49 -20.51 -0.22
C PRO A 278 -17.53 -19.75 0.70
N ARG A 279 -17.95 -19.58 1.96
CA ARG A 279 -17.07 -19.03 3.00
C ARG A 279 -15.90 -19.98 3.27
N VAL A 280 -14.72 -19.40 3.46
CA VAL A 280 -13.51 -20.09 3.91
C VAL A 280 -13.60 -20.29 5.42
N ARG A 281 -13.23 -21.47 5.91
CA ARG A 281 -13.20 -21.79 7.34
C ARG A 281 -12.05 -21.05 8.03
N GLN A 282 -12.22 -20.69 9.29
CA GLN A 282 -11.13 -20.06 10.05
C GLN A 282 -9.97 -21.04 10.27
N GLY A 283 -8.74 -20.51 10.27
CA GLY A 283 -7.53 -21.29 10.55
C GLY A 283 -7.08 -22.21 9.41
N THR A 284 -7.66 -22.08 8.22
CA THR A 284 -7.20 -22.81 7.04
C THR A 284 -6.01 -22.11 6.42
N GLY A 285 -4.97 -22.89 6.14
CA GLY A 285 -3.79 -22.47 5.41
C GLY A 285 -3.28 -23.62 4.55
N CYS A 286 -2.23 -23.34 3.80
CA CYS A 286 -1.57 -24.36 3.00
C CYS A 286 -1.01 -25.45 3.90
N ARG A 287 -0.98 -26.69 3.40
CA ARG A 287 -0.45 -27.85 4.13
C ARG A 287 1.03 -28.08 3.82
#